data_AF-A0A9R0TXK4-F1
#
_entry.id   AF-A0A9R0TXK4-F1
#
_cell.length_a   1.000
_cell.length_b   1.000
_cell.length_c   1.000
_cell.angle_alpha   90.00
_cell.angle_beta   90.00
_cell.angle_gamma   90.00
#
_symmetry.space_group_name_H-M   'P 1'
#
loop_
_entity.id
_entity.type
_entity.pdbx_description
1 polymer ?
#
loop_
_entity_poly.entity_id
_entity_poly.type
_entity_poly.pdbx_seq_one_letter_code
_entity_poly.pdbx_strand_id
1 'polypeptide(L)'
;MQVDVWSAGVMFYQMLYGRRPFGHDQTQERILREDTIINARKVEFPSKPTVSNEAKELIRRCLTYNQSERPDVLSIAQDPYLSYAKR
;
A
#
# COMPACT_ATOMS: atom_id res chain seq x y z
N MET A 1 -10.49 4.32 -10.91
CA MET A 1 -10.04 4.77 -9.57
C MET A 1 -8.97 3.85 -8.93
N GLN A 2 -8.17 3.11 -9.71
CA GLN A 2 -7.06 2.29 -9.16
C GLN A 2 -5.87 3.12 -8.64
N VAL A 3 -5.81 4.40 -9.02
CA VAL A 3 -4.89 5.38 -8.44
C VAL A 3 -5.25 5.65 -6.98
N ASP A 4 -6.55 5.70 -6.66
CA ASP A 4 -7.04 5.95 -5.30
C ASP A 4 -6.65 4.82 -4.34
N VAL A 5 -6.68 3.57 -4.80
CA VAL A 5 -6.22 2.38 -4.03
C VAL A 5 -4.74 2.48 -3.67
N TRP A 6 -3.90 2.91 -4.61
CA TRP A 6 -2.48 3.08 -4.36
C TRP A 6 -2.22 4.16 -3.31
N SER A 7 -2.82 5.33 -3.49
CA SER A 7 -2.71 6.44 -2.55
C SER A 7 -3.19 6.04 -1.16
N ALA A 8 -4.29 5.29 -1.05
CA ALA A 8 -4.77 4.73 0.21
C ALA A 8 -3.74 3.79 0.87
N GLY A 9 -3.10 2.90 0.09
CA GLY A 9 -2.03 2.03 0.58
C GLY A 9 -0.81 2.79 1.10
N VAL A 10 -0.38 3.84 0.38
CA VAL A 10 0.74 4.70 0.79
C VAL A 10 0.40 5.44 2.09
N MET A 11 -0.80 6.02 2.19
CA MET A 11 -1.26 6.71 3.40
C MET A 11 -1.37 5.75 4.58
N PHE A 12 -1.91 4.55 4.37
CA PHE A 12 -2.04 3.58 5.43
C PHE A 12 -0.68 3.11 5.97
N TYR A 13 0.29 2.83 5.09
CA TYR A 13 1.66 2.55 5.50
C TYR A 13 2.26 3.72 6.30
N GLN A 14 2.08 4.95 5.83
CA GLN A 14 2.61 6.13 6.50
C GLN A 14 1.99 6.36 7.89
N MET A 15 0.70 6.07 8.06
CA MET A 15 0.04 6.13 9.37
C MET A 15 0.61 5.10 10.35
N LEU A 16 1.00 3.91 9.87
CA LEU A 16 1.54 2.85 10.74
C LEU A 16 3.03 3.05 11.07
N TYR A 17 3.85 3.48 10.12
CA TYR A 17 5.31 3.51 10.26
C TYR A 17 5.90 4.92 10.33
N GLY A 18 5.10 5.97 10.16
CA GLY A 18 5.57 7.36 10.17
C GLY A 18 6.46 7.74 8.98
N ARG A 19 6.58 6.88 7.97
CA ARG A 19 7.43 7.08 6.79
C ARG A 19 6.75 6.58 5.52
N ARG A 20 7.19 7.02 4.35
CA ARG A 20 6.65 6.54 3.07
C ARG A 20 7.19 5.13 2.74
N PRO A 21 6.39 4.27 2.08
CA PRO A 21 6.86 2.95 1.63
C PRO A 21 7.91 3.05 0.51
N PHE A 22 7.85 4.10 -0.33
CA PHE A 22 8.74 4.33 -1.47
C PHE A 22 9.09 5.82 -1.62
N GLY A 23 10.22 6.11 -2.29
CA GLY A 23 10.55 7.44 -2.83
C GLY A 23 10.53 8.57 -1.80
N HIS A 24 11.34 8.46 -0.74
CA HIS A 24 11.31 9.39 0.39
C HIS A 24 11.46 10.88 0.00
N ASP A 25 11.98 11.20 -1.20
CA ASP A 25 12.21 12.58 -1.67
C ASP A 25 11.67 12.86 -3.09
N GLN A 26 10.69 12.09 -3.58
CA GLN A 26 10.15 12.22 -4.94
C GLN A 26 8.67 12.65 -4.98
N THR A 27 8.28 13.34 -6.06
CA THR A 27 6.89 13.71 -6.34
C THR A 27 6.07 12.48 -6.75
N GLN A 28 4.75 12.45 -6.49
CA GLN A 28 3.90 11.29 -6.79
C GLN A 28 3.95 10.88 -8.27
N GLU A 29 4.02 11.85 -9.18
CA GLU A 29 4.11 11.60 -10.61
C GLU A 29 5.48 11.05 -11.03
N ARG A 30 6.59 11.51 -10.40
CA ARG A 30 7.92 10.90 -10.60
C ARG A 30 8.02 9.52 -9.95
N ILE A 31 7.38 9.30 -8.81
CA ILE A 31 7.30 7.99 -8.18
C ILE A 31 6.57 6.99 -9.10
N LEU A 32 5.47 7.41 -9.73
CA LEU A 32 4.69 6.60 -10.67
C LEU A 32 5.35 6.44 -12.06
N ARG A 33 6.17 7.40 -12.51
CA ARG A 33 6.79 7.42 -13.85
C ARG A 33 8.26 7.01 -13.88
N GLU A 34 9.04 7.34 -12.86
CA GLU A 34 10.46 7.02 -12.76
C GLU A 34 10.65 5.69 -12.03
N ASP A 35 11.65 4.94 -12.48
CA ASP A 35 11.97 3.57 -12.11
C ASP A 35 12.25 3.25 -10.63
N THR A 36 11.97 4.19 -9.73
CA THR A 36 12.09 4.05 -8.28
C THR A 36 10.98 3.16 -7.69
N ILE A 37 9.78 3.14 -8.29
CA ILE A 37 8.77 2.09 -8.06
C ILE A 37 9.08 0.83 -8.87
N ILE A 38 9.78 0.96 -10.00
CA ILE A 38 9.95 -0.11 -11.02
C ILE A 38 10.86 -1.24 -10.51
N ASN A 39 11.63 -1.02 -9.45
CA ASN A 39 12.36 -2.07 -8.73
C ASN A 39 11.77 -2.47 -7.37
N ALA A 40 10.71 -1.80 -6.91
CA ALA A 40 10.04 -2.13 -5.66
C ALA A 40 9.11 -3.34 -5.84
N ARG A 41 9.68 -4.49 -6.20
CA ARG A 41 8.94 -5.76 -6.34
C ARG A 41 8.22 -6.16 -5.06
N LYS A 42 8.63 -5.63 -3.90
CA LYS A 42 8.05 -5.90 -2.58
C LYS A 42 8.13 -4.66 -1.70
N VAL A 43 7.02 -4.31 -1.05
CA VAL A 43 7.01 -3.33 0.05
C VAL A 43 7.71 -3.94 1.26
N GLU A 44 8.63 -3.18 1.85
CA GLU A 44 9.36 -3.59 3.05
C GLU A 44 8.71 -3.03 4.32
N PHE A 45 8.56 -3.89 5.31
CA PHE A 45 7.97 -3.54 6.60
C PHE A 45 9.06 -3.52 7.67
N PRO A 46 9.30 -2.38 8.34
CA PRO A 46 10.14 -2.31 9.52
C PRO A 46 9.72 -3.34 10.58
N SER A 47 10.67 -3.76 11.41
CA SER A 47 10.39 -4.63 12.55
C SER A 47 9.58 -3.94 13.66
N LYS A 48 9.55 -2.60 13.68
CA LYS A 48 8.79 -1.79 14.63
C LYS A 48 8.08 -0.61 13.93
N PRO A 49 6.82 -0.27 14.33
CA PRO A 49 6.00 -1.03 15.28
C PRO A 49 5.55 -2.38 14.70
N THR A 50 5.27 -3.35 15.57
CA THR A 50 4.70 -4.63 15.14
C THR A 50 3.26 -4.42 14.74
N VAL A 51 2.96 -4.60 13.46
CA VAL A 51 1.58 -4.58 12.94
C VAL A 51 1.17 -5.99 12.51
N SER A 52 -0.14 -6.23 12.48
CA SER A 52 -0.69 -7.53 12.13
C SER A 52 -0.34 -7.94 10.70
N ASN A 53 -0.33 -9.25 10.42
CA ASN A 53 -0.01 -9.75 9.09
C ASN A 53 -1.09 -9.36 8.09
N GLU A 54 -2.35 -9.29 8.53
CA GLU A 54 -3.50 -8.85 7.74
C GLU A 54 -3.33 -7.40 7.29
N ALA A 55 -2.84 -6.51 8.18
CA ALA A 55 -2.55 -5.12 7.83
C ALA A 55 -1.46 -5.04 6.73
N LYS A 56 -0.39 -5.83 6.88
CA LYS A 56 0.70 -5.90 5.89
C LYS A 56 0.17 -6.43 4.56
N GLU A 57 -0.73 -7.39 4.57
CA GLU A 57 -1.29 -8.00 3.37
C GLU A 57 -2.26 -7.07 2.63
N LEU A 58 -3.07 -6.30 3.36
CA LEU A 58 -3.85 -5.21 2.78
C LEU A 58 -2.92 -4.21 2.08
N ILE A 59 -1.85 -3.77 2.74
CA ILE A 59 -0.88 -2.83 2.16
C ILE A 59 -0.25 -3.40 0.90
N ARG A 60 0.15 -4.68 0.89
CA ARG A 60 0.72 -5.33 -0.31
C ARG A 60 -0.24 -5.30 -1.50
N ARG A 61 -1.52 -5.60 -1.28
CA ARG A 61 -2.55 -5.58 -2.32
C ARG A 61 -2.86 -4.18 -2.82
N CYS A 62 -2.91 -3.18 -1.94
CA CYS A 62 -3.06 -1.79 -2.35
C CYS A 62 -1.86 -1.30 -3.18
N LEU A 63 -0.66 -1.77 -2.82
CA LEU A 63 0.60 -1.42 -3.48
C LEU A 63 1.01 -2.44 -4.56
N THR A 64 0.05 -3.17 -5.15
CA THR A 64 0.30 -4.04 -6.29
C THR A 64 0.84 -3.23 -7.47
N TYR A 65 2.02 -3.64 -7.95
CA TYR A 65 2.76 -2.96 -9.02
C TYR A 65 1.97 -2.92 -10.33
N ASN A 66 1.54 -4.09 -10.81
CA ASN A 66 0.79 -4.17 -12.05
C ASN A 66 -0.59 -3.54 -11.83
N GLN A 67 -0.83 -2.41 -12.48
CA GLN A 67 -2.10 -1.70 -12.38
C GLN A 67 -3.29 -2.58 -12.78
N SER A 68 -3.12 -3.46 -13.78
CA SER A 68 -4.18 -4.39 -14.21
C SER A 68 -4.50 -5.45 -13.16
N GLU A 69 -3.54 -5.82 -12.31
CA GLU A 69 -3.71 -6.78 -11.21
C GLU A 69 -4.11 -6.10 -9.89
N ARG A 70 -4.06 -4.75 -9.85
CA ARG A 70 -4.41 -4.00 -8.65
C ARG A 70 -5.92 -4.06 -8.45
N PRO A 71 -6.40 -4.54 -7.30
CA PRO A 71 -7.83 -4.55 -7.01
C PRO A 71 -8.39 -3.14 -7.07
N ASP A 72 -9.65 -3.02 -7.47
CA ASP A 72 -10.36 -1.74 -7.42
C ASP A 72 -10.76 -1.38 -5.98
N VAL A 73 -11.30 -0.17 -5.81
CA VAL A 73 -11.69 0.37 -4.49
C VAL A 73 -12.74 -0.51 -3.81
N LEU A 74 -13.68 -1.09 -4.57
CA LEU A 74 -14.74 -1.93 -4.01
C LEU A 74 -14.18 -3.26 -3.50
N SER A 75 -13.25 -3.84 -4.25
CA SER A 75 -12.55 -5.07 -3.87
C SER A 75 -11.73 -4.87 -2.60
N ILE A 76 -11.01 -3.75 -2.49
CA ILE A 76 -10.27 -3.39 -1.27
C ILE A 76 -11.21 -3.07 -0.11
N ALA A 77 -12.34 -2.41 -0.33
CA ALA A 77 -13.27 -2.09 0.76
C ALA A 77 -13.85 -3.34 1.45
N GLN A 78 -13.88 -4.47 0.73
CA GLN A 78 -14.32 -5.77 1.24
C GLN A 78 -13.21 -6.58 1.91
N ASP A 79 -12.03 -6.00 2.11
CA ASP A 79 -10.90 -6.70 2.71
C ASP A 79 -11.24 -7.28 4.08
N PRO A 80 -10.82 -8.52 4.39
CA PRO A 80 -10.96 -9.07 5.74
C PRO A 80 -10.35 -8.16 6.82
N TYR A 81 -9.27 -7.44 6.50
CA TYR A 81 -8.67 -6.47 7.43
C TYR A 81 -9.60 -5.29 7.76
N LEU A 82 -10.40 -4.84 6.79
CA LEU A 82 -11.34 -3.73 6.96
C LEU A 82 -12.70 -4.18 7.47
N SER A 83 -13.02 -5.48 7.33
CA SER A 83 -14.25 -6.04 7.89
C SER A 83 -14.17 -6.04 9.41
N TYR A 84 -14.99 -5.20 10.04
CA TYR A 84 -15.17 -5.23 11.48
C TYR A 84 -15.97 -6.49 11.86
N ALA A 85 -15.28 -7.61 12.03
CA ALA A 85 -15.86 -8.73 12.76
C ALA A 85 -15.80 -8.37 14.25
N LYS A 86 -16.95 -8.07 14.86
CA LYS A 86 -17.11 -8.11 16.32
C LYS A 86 -16.46 -9.40 16.82
N ARG A 87 -15.30 -9.31 17.45
CA ARG A 87 -14.84 -10.35 18.38
C ARG A 87 -15.54 -10.16 19.70
#